data_AF-A0A430R4W7-F1
#
_entry.id   AF-A0A430R4W7-F1
#
_cell.length_a   1.000
_cell.length_b   1.000
_cell.length_c   1.000
_cell.angle_alpha   90.00
_cell.angle_beta   90.00
_cell.angle_gamma   90.00
#
_symmetry.space_group_name_H-M   'P 1'
#
loop_
_entity.id
_entity.type
_entity.pdbx_description
1 polymer ?
#
loop_
_entity_poly.entity_id
_entity_poly.type
_entity_poly.pdbx_seq_one_letter_code
_entity_poly.pdbx_strand_id
1 'polypeptide(L)'
;MATLMDLLLIIILAFTAGYWAHSRWWGSVAAVLVSLGGGVLRDVWLGLPLWVLEHPQYLILAALTGFLASGVRFPADTRWVGMLLLVLDFGASVAFGVSAGERTFALTRNPDATALGSVLTASGGGFLAALIGRYLLSRANDRGGANEL
;
A
#
# COMPACT_ATOMS: atom_id res chain seq x y z
N MET A 1 14.98 14.27 -1.91
CA MET A 1 14.16 15.15 -1.05
C MET A 1 12.74 14.59 -1.07
N ALA A 2 12.16 14.28 0.09
CA ALA A 2 10.78 13.80 0.17
C ALA A 2 9.84 14.81 -0.46
N THR A 3 9.09 14.43 -1.50
CA THR A 3 8.15 15.38 -2.10
C THR A 3 6.88 15.42 -1.26
N LEU A 4 6.28 16.61 -1.13
CA LEU A 4 4.96 16.77 -0.48
C LEU A 4 3.91 15.83 -1.10
N MET A 5 4.04 15.59 -2.41
CA MET A 5 3.21 14.67 -3.17
C MET A 5 3.32 13.24 -2.63
N ASP A 6 4.52 12.71 -2.38
CA ASP A 6 4.69 11.35 -1.87
C ASP A 6 4.04 11.16 -0.50
N LEU A 7 4.22 12.13 0.40
CA LEU A 7 3.61 12.08 1.73
C LEU A 7 2.09 12.00 1.62
N LEU A 8 1.50 12.84 0.77
CA LEU A 8 0.06 12.88 0.53
C LEU A 8 -0.44 11.56 -0.06
N LEU A 9 0.24 11.01 -1.07
CA LEU A 9 -0.12 9.74 -1.70
C LEU A 9 -0.03 8.57 -0.72
N ILE A 10 1.03 8.52 0.09
CA ILE A 10 1.18 7.52 1.15
C ILE A 10 0.04 7.62 2.16
N ILE A 11 -0.32 8.84 2.60
CA ILE A 11 -1.45 9.04 3.53
C ILE A 11 -2.76 8.54 2.91
N ILE A 12 -3.05 8.87 1.64
CA ILE A 12 -4.27 8.43 0.97
C ILE A 12 -4.33 6.89 0.88
N LEU A 13 -3.27 6.25 0.39
CA LEU A 13 -3.19 4.79 0.25
C LEU A 13 -3.23 4.08 1.62
N ALA A 14 -2.54 4.64 2.62
CA ALA A 14 -2.55 4.10 3.97
C ALA A 14 -3.93 4.23 4.63
N PHE A 15 -4.62 5.36 4.44
CA PHE A 15 -5.94 5.59 4.99
C PHE A 15 -6.98 4.67 4.38
N THR A 16 -7.00 4.56 3.05
CA THR A 16 -7.92 3.67 2.32
C THR A 16 -7.73 2.21 2.73
N ALA A 17 -6.49 1.71 2.78
CA ALA A 17 -6.18 0.36 3.24
C ALA A 17 -6.54 0.13 4.72
N GLY A 18 -6.22 1.10 5.58
CA GLY A 18 -6.52 1.02 7.01
C GLY A 18 -8.02 1.03 7.31
N TYR A 19 -8.81 1.79 6.55
CA TYR A 19 -10.26 1.88 6.72
C TYR A 19 -10.96 0.53 6.50
N TRP A 20 -10.52 -0.25 5.51
CA TRP A 20 -11.08 -1.57 5.21
C TRP A 20 -10.57 -2.68 6.14
N ALA A 21 -9.62 -2.38 7.03
CA ALA A 21 -9.07 -3.38 7.94
C ALA A 21 -10.01 -3.68 9.11
N HIS A 22 -10.07 -4.95 9.50
CA HIS A 22 -10.98 -5.42 10.55
C HIS A 22 -10.43 -5.17 11.97
N SER A 23 -9.11 -4.96 12.09
CA SER A 23 -8.42 -4.70 13.36
C SER A 23 -7.37 -3.63 13.18
N ARG A 24 -7.02 -2.92 14.26
CA ARG A 24 -6.03 -1.83 14.20
C ARG A 24 -4.63 -2.28 13.82
N TRP A 25 -4.23 -3.43 14.35
CA TRP A 25 -2.99 -4.10 13.97
C TRP A 25 -2.96 -4.37 12.47
N TRP A 26 -4.02 -4.96 11.93
CA TRP A 26 -4.08 -5.27 10.50
C TRP A 26 -4.17 -4.00 9.66
N GLY A 27 -4.82 -2.94 10.16
CA GLY A 27 -4.86 -1.63 9.52
C GLY A 27 -3.47 -1.03 9.29
N SER A 28 -2.59 -1.09 10.30
CA SER A 28 -1.20 -0.65 10.15
C SER A 28 -0.42 -1.50 9.13
N VAL A 29 -0.56 -2.83 9.20
CA VAL A 29 0.16 -3.73 8.29
C VAL A 29 -0.33 -3.54 6.84
N ALA A 30 -1.64 -3.55 6.62
CA ALA A 30 -2.22 -3.32 5.31
C ALA A 30 -1.83 -1.95 4.74
N ALA A 31 -1.86 -0.89 5.56
CA ALA A 31 -1.43 0.44 5.14
C ALA A 31 0.03 0.49 4.69
N VAL A 32 0.94 -0.14 5.44
CA VAL A 32 2.37 -0.24 5.04
C VAL A 32 2.52 -1.02 3.74
N LEU A 33 1.83 -2.16 3.62
CA LEU A 33 1.90 -2.98 2.41
C LEU A 33 1.37 -2.24 1.18
N VAL A 34 0.20 -1.58 1.29
CA VAL A 34 -0.41 -0.88 0.15
C VAL A 34 0.40 0.35 -0.26
N SER A 35 0.81 1.18 0.70
CA SER A 35 1.47 2.45 0.38
C SER A 35 2.96 2.31 0.03
N LEU A 36 3.66 1.32 0.59
CA LEU A 36 5.12 1.18 0.41
C LEU A 36 5.52 -0.10 -0.33
N GLY A 37 4.70 -1.15 -0.27
CA GLY A 37 5.03 -2.45 -0.83
C GLY A 37 5.29 -2.42 -2.34
N GLY A 38 4.57 -1.59 -3.09
CA GLY A 38 4.80 -1.42 -4.53
C GLY A 38 6.18 -0.83 -4.83
N GLY A 39 6.59 0.21 -4.09
CA GLY A 39 7.91 0.82 -4.25
C GLY A 39 9.05 -0.11 -3.86
N VAL A 40 8.88 -0.87 -2.78
CA VAL A 40 9.84 -1.91 -2.37
C VAL A 40 9.95 -2.99 -3.45
N LEU A 41 8.83 -3.46 -3.99
CA LEU A 41 8.81 -4.48 -5.04
C LEU A 41 9.53 -4.00 -6.30
N ARG A 42 9.28 -2.75 -6.72
CA ARG A 42 10.02 -2.10 -7.81
C ARG A 42 11.52 -2.11 -7.55
N ASP A 43 11.93 -1.62 -6.38
CA ASP A 43 13.35 -1.41 -6.07
C ASP A 43 14.10 -2.75 -6.04
N VAL A 44 13.51 -3.78 -5.40
CA VAL A 44 14.06 -5.13 -5.37
C VAL A 44 14.14 -5.74 -6.77
N TRP A 45 13.08 -5.62 -7.58
CA TRP A 45 13.02 -6.24 -8.90
C TRP A 45 14.01 -5.63 -9.89
N LEU A 46 14.20 -4.31 -9.82
CA LEU A 46 15.08 -3.56 -10.70
C LEU A 46 16.52 -3.44 -10.16
N GLY A 47 16.81 -4.00 -8.98
CA GLY A 47 18.12 -3.88 -8.33
C GLY A 47 18.49 -2.44 -7.95
N LEU A 48 17.49 -1.61 -7.65
CA LEU A 48 17.64 -0.22 -7.25
C LEU A 48 17.78 -0.10 -5.72
N PRO A 49 18.38 0.99 -5.20
CA PRO A 49 18.39 1.25 -3.77
C PRO A 49 16.94 1.36 -3.24
N LEU A 50 16.69 0.76 -2.07
CA LEU A 50 15.39 0.79 -1.41
C LEU A 50 15.07 2.20 -0.94
N TRP A 51 14.18 2.89 -1.66
CA TRP A 51 13.83 4.27 -1.38
C TRP A 51 13.20 4.48 0.01
N VAL A 52 12.48 3.46 0.49
CA VAL A 52 11.86 3.48 1.83
C VAL A 52 12.91 3.56 2.96
N LEU A 53 14.13 3.05 2.75
CA LEU A 53 15.20 3.07 3.75
C LEU A 53 15.87 4.44 3.83
N GLU A 54 15.90 5.18 2.72
CA GLU A 54 16.40 6.57 2.70
C GLU A 54 15.45 7.54 3.41
N HIS A 55 14.17 7.15 3.56
CA HIS A 55 13.10 7.99 4.09
C HIS A 55 12.22 7.23 5.09
N PRO A 56 12.76 6.88 6.27
CA PRO A 56 12.07 6.06 7.27
C PRO A 56 10.76 6.69 7.79
N GLN A 57 10.62 8.01 7.69
CA GLN A 57 9.40 8.72 8.07
C GLN A 57 8.14 8.20 7.33
N TYR A 58 8.28 7.67 6.11
CA TYR A 58 7.16 7.12 5.35
C TYR A 58 6.58 5.86 5.98
N LEU A 59 7.44 5.03 6.57
CA LEU A 59 7.02 3.81 7.25
C LEU A 59 6.18 4.16 8.49
N ILE A 60 6.66 5.13 9.28
CA ILE A 60 5.94 5.61 10.46
C ILE A 60 4.60 6.23 10.04
N LEU A 61 4.61 7.06 9.00
CA LEU A 61 3.41 7.74 8.50
C LEU A 61 2.36 6.73 8.00
N ALA A 62 2.78 5.74 7.20
CA ALA A 62 1.89 4.70 6.69
C ALA A 62 1.27 3.88 7.83
N ALA A 63 2.10 3.39 8.76
CA ALA A 63 1.65 2.56 9.87
C ALA A 63 0.68 3.31 10.80
N LEU A 64 1.00 4.57 11.13
CA LEU A 64 0.16 5.41 11.99
C LEU A 64 -1.16 5.77 11.31
N THR A 65 -1.12 6.14 10.02
CA THR A 65 -2.33 6.48 9.25
C THR A 65 -3.25 5.27 9.16
N GLY A 66 -2.72 4.09 8.88
CA GLY A 66 -3.49 2.84 8.87
C GLY A 66 -4.10 2.49 10.22
N PHE A 67 -3.33 2.67 11.31
CA PHE A 67 -3.81 2.47 12.67
C PHE A 67 -5.01 3.37 12.99
N LEU A 68 -4.89 4.67 12.69
CA LEU A 68 -5.94 5.64 12.96
C LEU A 68 -7.17 5.41 12.08
N ALA A 69 -6.97 5.16 10.78
CA ALA A 69 -8.04 4.94 9.81
C ALA A 69 -8.94 3.75 10.18
N SER A 70 -8.35 2.66 10.68
CA SER A 70 -9.11 1.47 11.13
C SER A 70 -10.02 1.72 12.34
N GLY A 71 -9.80 2.82 13.07
CA GLY A 71 -10.65 3.26 14.17
C GLY A 71 -11.84 4.12 13.72
N VAL A 72 -11.83 4.62 12.50
CA VAL A 72 -12.88 5.48 11.94
C VAL A 72 -13.97 4.59 11.36
N ARG A 73 -15.21 4.76 11.82
CA ARG A 73 -16.38 4.09 11.25
C ARG A 73 -17.42 5.11 10.83
N PHE A 74 -17.67 5.19 9.54
CA PHE A 74 -18.83 5.90 9.01
C PHE A 74 -20.08 5.01 9.13
N PRO A 75 -21.29 5.59 9.17
CA PRO A 75 -22.54 4.83 9.17
C PRO A 75 -22.56 3.79 8.04
N ALA A 76 -23.08 2.58 8.29
CA ALA A 76 -23.02 1.45 7.36
C ALA A 76 -23.69 1.71 5.99
N ASP A 77 -24.56 2.71 5.94
CA ASP A 77 -25.44 3.01 4.81
C ASP A 77 -24.72 3.86 3.73
N THR A 78 -23.45 4.18 3.97
CA THR A 78 -22.73 5.25 3.28
C THR A 78 -21.98 4.73 2.04
N ARG A 79 -22.72 4.27 1.02
CA ARG A 79 -22.14 3.76 -0.25
C ARG A 79 -21.16 4.75 -0.91
N TRP A 80 -21.40 6.05 -0.75
CA TRP A 80 -20.55 7.09 -1.33
C TRP A 80 -19.15 7.16 -0.68
N VAL A 81 -19.00 6.80 0.60
CA VAL A 81 -17.68 6.73 1.26
C VAL A 81 -16.86 5.62 0.63
N GLY A 82 -17.45 4.44 0.40
CA GLY A 82 -16.76 3.34 -0.27
C GLY A 82 -16.28 3.73 -1.68
N MET A 83 -17.15 4.40 -2.45
CA MET A 83 -16.79 4.89 -3.78
C MET A 83 -15.67 5.94 -3.73
N LEU A 84 -15.75 6.90 -2.79
CA LEU A 84 -14.73 7.92 -2.61
C LEU A 84 -13.37 7.32 -2.26
N LEU A 85 -13.33 6.34 -1.36
CA LEU A 85 -12.09 5.64 -1.00
C LEU A 85 -11.50 4.88 -2.18
N LEU A 86 -12.33 4.25 -3.02
CA LEU A 86 -11.88 3.58 -4.23
C LEU A 86 -11.30 4.55 -5.26
N VAL A 87 -11.96 5.70 -5.47
CA VAL A 87 -11.45 6.73 -6.39
C VAL A 87 -10.14 7.33 -5.89
N LEU A 88 -10.04 7.57 -4.57
CA LEU A 88 -8.83 8.06 -3.94
C LEU A 88 -7.69 7.04 -4.04
N ASP A 89 -7.94 5.76 -3.78
CA ASP A 89 -6.96 4.68 -3.92
C ASP A 89 -6.46 4.55 -5.37
N PHE A 90 -7.38 4.52 -6.33
CA PHE A 90 -7.06 4.46 -7.75
C PHE A 90 -6.24 5.68 -8.20
N GLY A 91 -6.71 6.89 -7.88
CA GLY A 91 -6.03 8.13 -8.24
C GLY A 91 -4.65 8.24 -7.61
N ALA A 92 -4.53 7.87 -6.33
CA ALA A 92 -3.25 7.86 -5.65
C ALA A 92 -2.29 6.82 -6.24
N SER A 93 -2.77 5.62 -6.56
CA SER A 93 -1.97 4.56 -7.20
C SER A 93 -1.43 4.99 -8.56
N VAL A 94 -2.25 5.66 -9.39
CA VAL A 94 -1.81 6.19 -10.68
C VAL A 94 -0.74 7.27 -10.51
N ALA A 95 -0.97 8.26 -9.64
CA ALA A 95 0.01 9.31 -9.38
C ALA A 95 1.32 8.77 -8.80
N PHE A 96 1.23 7.75 -7.94
CA PHE A 96 2.40 7.09 -7.37
C PHE A 96 3.17 6.28 -8.42
N GLY A 97 2.46 5.66 -9.37
CA GLY A 97 3.05 5.02 -10.54
C GLY A 97 3.81 6.01 -11.43
N VAL A 98 3.26 7.19 -11.70
CA VAL A 98 3.94 8.24 -12.47
C VAL A 98 5.20 8.73 -11.76
N SER A 99 5.10 9.05 -10.46
CA SER A 99 6.24 9.46 -9.62
C SER A 99 7.35 8.39 -9.58
N ALA A 100 6.95 7.11 -9.55
CA ALA A 100 7.89 6.00 -9.64
C ALA A 100 8.57 5.93 -11.01
N GLY A 101 7.82 6.10 -12.10
CA GLY A 101 8.37 6.12 -13.45
C GLY A 101 9.45 7.19 -13.62
N GLU A 102 9.19 8.41 -13.15
CA GLU A 102 10.18 9.49 -13.19
C GLU A 102 11.48 9.10 -12.46
N ARG A 103 11.39 8.46 -11.30
CA ARG A 103 12.56 7.99 -10.52
C ARG A 103 13.29 6.86 -11.21
N THR A 104 12.56 5.86 -11.67
CA THR A 104 13.15 4.71 -12.35
C THR A 104 13.85 5.16 -13.62
N PHE A 105 13.26 6.07 -14.39
CA PHE A 105 13.90 6.63 -15.58
C PHE A 105 15.16 7.42 -15.23
N ALA A 106 15.12 8.22 -14.16
CA ALA A 106 16.28 8.99 -13.71
C ALA A 106 17.48 8.10 -13.35
N LEU A 107 17.22 6.92 -12.76
CA LEU A 107 18.27 5.98 -12.34
C LEU A 107 18.74 5.04 -13.45
N THR A 108 17.81 4.51 -14.25
CA THR A 108 18.11 3.44 -15.21
C THR A 108 18.31 3.94 -16.64
N ARG A 109 17.76 5.11 -16.99
CA ARG A 109 17.68 5.63 -18.36
C ARG A 109 17.05 4.65 -19.37
N ASN A 110 16.28 3.68 -18.89
CA ASN A 110 15.68 2.63 -19.70
C ASN A 110 14.14 2.74 -19.67
N PRO A 111 13.47 2.88 -20.83
CA PRO A 111 12.01 3.01 -20.91
C PRO A 111 11.26 1.74 -20.45
N ASP A 112 11.79 0.55 -20.70
CA ASP A 112 11.15 -0.71 -20.31
C ASP A 112 11.16 -0.87 -18.79
N ALA A 113 12.32 -0.60 -18.17
CA ALA A 113 12.45 -0.58 -16.71
C ALA A 113 11.52 0.46 -16.08
N THR A 114 11.36 1.61 -16.74
CA THR A 114 10.47 2.70 -16.31
C THR A 114 9.01 2.27 -16.33
N ALA A 115 8.56 1.64 -17.41
CA ALA A 115 7.19 1.13 -17.53
C ALA A 115 6.92 0.06 -16.45
N LEU A 116 7.84 -0.90 -16.30
CA LEU A 116 7.74 -1.94 -15.28
C LEU A 116 7.73 -1.34 -13.87
N GLY A 117 8.64 -0.42 -13.56
CA GLY A 117 8.72 0.20 -12.25
C GLY A 117 7.49 1.01 -11.87
N SER A 118 6.85 1.66 -12.87
CA SER A 118 5.60 2.40 -12.69
C SER A 118 4.45 1.45 -12.34
N VAL A 119 4.31 0.35 -13.09
CA VAL A 119 3.25 -0.65 -12.86
C VAL A 119 3.44 -1.36 -11.53
N LEU A 120 4.66 -1.84 -11.24
CA LEU A 120 4.97 -2.49 -9.97
C LEU A 120 4.68 -1.59 -8.77
N THR A 121 4.96 -0.29 -8.89
CA THR A 121 4.67 0.66 -7.81
C THR A 121 3.18 0.88 -7.64
N ALA A 122 2.44 1.06 -8.75
CA ALA A 122 1.02 1.36 -8.71
C ALA A 122 0.17 0.19 -8.19
N SER A 123 0.47 -1.06 -8.59
CA SER A 123 -0.36 -2.22 -8.24
C SER A 123 0.24 -3.15 -7.19
N GLY A 124 1.57 -3.12 -6.99
CA GLY A 124 2.28 -4.10 -6.17
C GLY A 124 1.86 -4.07 -4.71
N GLY A 125 1.61 -2.90 -4.14
CA GLY A 125 1.22 -2.77 -2.73
C GLY A 125 -0.15 -3.41 -2.43
N GLY A 126 -1.16 -3.10 -3.25
CA GLY A 126 -2.50 -3.71 -3.17
C GLY A 126 -2.46 -5.22 -3.36
N PHE A 127 -1.65 -5.70 -4.32
CA PHE A 127 -1.44 -7.13 -4.54
C PHE A 127 -0.84 -7.83 -3.32
N LEU A 128 0.21 -7.26 -2.71
CA LEU A 128 0.85 -7.81 -1.51
C LEU A 128 -0.11 -7.87 -0.32
N ALA A 129 -0.87 -6.80 -0.09
CA ALA A 129 -1.86 -6.75 0.98
C ALA A 129 -2.95 -7.82 0.79
N ALA A 130 -3.44 -8.01 -0.44
CA ALA A 130 -4.42 -9.04 -0.76
C ALA A 130 -3.87 -10.46 -0.58
N LEU A 131 -2.65 -10.71 -1.05
CA LEU A 131 -1.99 -12.02 -0.94
C LEU A 131 -1.77 -12.41 0.52
N ILE A 132 -1.17 -11.52 1.32
CA ILE A 132 -0.87 -11.78 2.73
C ILE A 132 -2.17 -11.91 3.53
N GLY A 133 -3.17 -11.06 3.26
CA GLY A 133 -4.48 -11.16 3.90
C GLY A 133 -5.14 -12.52 3.67
N ARG A 134 -5.14 -13.02 2.42
CA ARG A 134 -5.68 -14.34 2.08
C ARG A 134 -4.90 -15.48 2.75
N TYR A 135 -3.57 -15.40 2.76
CA TYR A 135 -2.72 -16.41 3.40
C TYR A 135 -2.99 -16.51 4.92
N LEU A 136 -3.12 -15.38 5.61
CA LEU A 136 -3.43 -15.35 7.04
C LEU A 136 -4.81 -15.92 7.35
N LEU A 137 -5.81 -15.62 6.52
CA LEU A 137 -7.16 -16.18 6.67
C LEU A 137 -7.18 -17.70 6.50
N SER A 138 -6.47 -18.24 5.51
CA SER A 138 -6.33 -19.69 5.31
C SER A 138 -5.75 -20.37 6.55
N ARG A 139 -4.65 -19.81 7.09
CA ARG A 139 -3.98 -20.33 8.30
C ARG A 139 -4.85 -20.29 9.54
N ALA A 140 -5.68 -19.25 9.69
CA ALA A 140 -6.61 -19.15 10.81
C ALA A 140 -7.70 -20.22 10.72
N ASN A 141 -8.20 -20.50 9.51
CA ASN A 141 -9.20 -21.54 9.27
C ASN A 141 -8.64 -22.95 9.57
N ASP A 142 -7.41 -23.23 9.12
CA ASP A 142 -6.75 -24.51 9.39
C ASP A 142 -6.51 -24.76 10.89
N ARG A 143 -6.26 -23.70 11.66
CA ARG A 143 -6.11 -23.78 13.14
C ARG A 143 -7.45 -23.90 13.87
N GLY A 144 -8.53 -23.35 13.31
CA GLY A 144 -9.89 -23.50 13.85
C GLY A 144 -10.43 -24.93 13.68
N GLY A 145 -10.07 -25.60 12.58
CA GLY A 145 -10.45 -27.00 12.32
C GLY A 145 -9.67 -28.05 13.11
N ALA A 146 -8.61 -27.67 13.84
CA ALA A 146 -7.80 -28.60 14.64
C ALA A 146 -8.34 -28.86 16.05
N ASN A 147 -9.42 -28.18 16.46
CA ASN A 147 -10.06 -28.36 17.77
C ASN A 147 -11.30 -29.28 17.73
N GLU A 148 -11.55 -29.97 16.60
CA GLU A 148 -12.66 -30.92 16.43
C GLU A 148 -12.20 -32.36 16.13
N LEU A 149 -11.01 -32.76 16.62
CA LEU A 149 -10.54 -34.15 16.58
C LEU A 149 -10.21 -34.68 17.99
#